data_AF-A0A6C0LD32-F1
#
_entry.id   AF-A0A6C0LD32-F1
#
_cell.length_a   1.000
_cell.length_b   1.000
_cell.length_c   1.000
_cell.angle_alpha   90.00
_cell.angle_beta   90.00
_cell.angle_gamma   90.00
#
_symmetry.space_group_name_H-M   'P 1'
#
loop_
_entity.id
_entity.type
_entity.pdbx_description
1 polymer ?
#
loop_
_entity_poly.entity_id
_entity_poly.type
_entity_poly.pdbx_seq_one_letter_code
_entity_poly.pdbx_strand_id
1 'polypeptide(L)'
;MSIRLMDIFNTESSLSEKILGDNNAPITVCINGTCSMFNKMTTEDVAQHREEYYIQYLPIKIEKTIEKKMFAVLKNPRNVCVYKEPEEYDADLEKLASHINENNRDSILEKMINKYKDYVRDYYHTGGYEMFDILMKEFSVFVQKHMKYEITRRDFEEEEVEIYDAIADM
;
A
#
# COMPACT_ATOMS: atom_id res chain seq x y z
N MET A 1 -1.93 -20.94 -1.95
CA MET A 1 -1.59 -21.09 -0.52
C MET A 1 -2.88 -21.51 0.17
N SER A 2 -2.97 -22.77 0.58
CA SER A 2 -4.20 -23.32 1.17
C SER A 2 -4.36 -22.75 2.57
N ILE A 3 -5.43 -21.99 2.79
CA ILE A 3 -5.87 -21.61 4.13
C ILE A 3 -6.21 -22.92 4.86
N ARG A 4 -5.51 -23.21 5.95
CA ARG A 4 -5.81 -24.40 6.74
C ARG A 4 -6.97 -24.07 7.64
N LEU A 5 -7.81 -25.07 7.90
CA LEU A 5 -8.96 -24.94 8.79
C LEU A 5 -8.57 -24.37 10.18
N MET A 6 -7.33 -24.59 10.61
CA MET A 6 -6.81 -24.08 11.88
C MET A 6 -6.53 -22.57 11.88
N ASP A 7 -6.22 -21.98 10.72
CA ASP A 7 -6.04 -20.54 10.59
C ASP A 7 -7.39 -19.80 10.73
N ILE A 8 -8.47 -20.46 10.31
CA ILE A 8 -9.85 -19.99 10.49
C ILE A 8 -10.25 -20.06 11.96
N PHE A 9 -9.98 -21.17 12.65
CA PHE A 9 -10.27 -21.30 14.10
C PHE A 9 -9.47 -20.31 14.96
N ASN A 10 -8.21 -20.04 14.64
CA ASN A 10 -7.41 -19.07 15.39
C ASN A 10 -7.87 -17.62 15.17
N THR A 11 -8.30 -17.30 13.95
CA THR A 11 -8.85 -15.98 13.62
C THR A 11 -10.21 -15.77 14.29
N GLU A 12 -11.06 -16.80 14.30
CA GLU A 12 -12.36 -16.80 14.99
C GLU A 12 -12.20 -16.70 16.51
N SER A 13 -11.26 -17.43 17.11
CA SER A 13 -10.97 -17.37 18.55
C SER A 13 -10.43 -16.00 18.99
N SER A 14 -9.58 -15.34 18.20
CA SER A 14 -9.09 -13.99 18.50
C SER A 14 -10.18 -12.91 18.36
N LEU A 15 -11.10 -13.10 17.41
CA LEU A 15 -12.28 -12.25 17.29
C LEU A 15 -13.21 -12.47 18.50
N SER A 16 -13.37 -13.73 18.93
CA SER A 16 -14.16 -14.14 20.09
C SER A 16 -13.66 -13.55 21.40
N GLU A 17 -12.34 -13.52 21.65
CA GLU A 17 -11.79 -12.87 22.86
C GLU A 17 -12.09 -11.36 22.93
N LYS A 18 -12.07 -10.66 21.78
CA LYS A 18 -12.43 -9.24 21.69
C LYS A 18 -13.94 -9.00 21.82
N ILE A 19 -14.76 -9.98 21.41
CA ILE A 19 -16.22 -10.01 21.56
C ILE A 19 -16.65 -10.36 22.99
N LEU A 20 -15.84 -11.10 23.74
CA LEU A 20 -16.17 -11.55 25.11
C LEU A 20 -15.58 -10.65 26.21
N GLY A 21 -14.63 -9.77 25.87
CA GLY A 21 -13.98 -8.87 26.83
C GLY A 21 -14.73 -7.57 27.12
N ASP A 22 -15.24 -6.88 26.09
CA ASP A 22 -15.70 -5.48 26.23
C ASP A 22 -16.88 -5.14 25.28
N ASN A 23 -17.93 -5.96 25.33
CA ASN A 23 -19.01 -5.94 24.34
C ASN A 23 -20.33 -5.43 24.94
N ASN A 24 -20.83 -4.32 24.38
CA ASN A 24 -22.17 -3.82 24.64
C ASN A 24 -23.11 -4.15 23.46
N ALA A 25 -24.42 -4.13 23.70
CA ALA A 25 -25.42 -4.52 22.69
C ALA A 25 -25.24 -3.85 21.30
N PRO A 26 -24.87 -2.55 21.21
CA PRO A 26 -24.53 -1.92 19.93
C PRO A 26 -23.38 -2.59 19.16
N ILE A 27 -22.31 -3.00 19.83
CA ILE A 27 -21.16 -3.67 19.21
C ILE A 27 -21.58 -5.02 18.63
N THR A 28 -22.37 -5.80 19.36
CA THR A 28 -22.91 -7.08 18.90
C THR A 28 -23.83 -6.93 17.68
N VAL A 29 -24.71 -5.92 17.66
CA VAL A 29 -25.59 -5.65 16.51
C VAL A 29 -24.78 -5.27 15.27
N CYS A 30 -23.74 -4.45 15.44
CA CYS A 30 -22.84 -4.05 14.35
C CYS A 30 -22.09 -5.25 13.76
N ILE A 31 -21.58 -6.15 14.62
CA ILE A 31 -20.91 -7.39 14.19
C ILE A 31 -21.88 -8.29 13.42
N ASN A 32 -23.08 -8.53 13.95
CA ASN A 32 -24.08 -9.35 13.27
C ASN A 32 -24.52 -8.76 11.92
N GLY A 33 -24.67 -7.43 11.85
CA GLY A 33 -24.94 -6.73 10.60
C GLY A 33 -23.82 -6.93 9.58
N THR A 34 -22.57 -6.78 10.02
CA THR A 34 -21.37 -6.96 9.18
C THR A 34 -21.26 -8.40 8.66
N CYS A 35 -21.42 -9.41 9.53
CA CYS A 35 -21.42 -10.82 9.15
C CYS A 35 -22.58 -11.15 8.18
N SER A 36 -23.77 -10.58 8.39
CA SER A 36 -24.90 -10.76 7.48
C SER A 36 -24.62 -10.16 6.10
N MET A 37 -23.95 -9.01 6.02
CA MET A 37 -23.56 -8.39 4.76
C MET A 37 -22.52 -9.23 4.03
N PHE A 38 -21.49 -9.75 4.74
CA PHE A 38 -20.52 -10.67 4.14
C PHE A 38 -21.16 -11.95 3.60
N ASN A 39 -22.11 -12.53 4.34
CA ASN A 39 -22.84 -13.73 3.89
C ASN A 39 -23.73 -13.48 2.66
N LYS A 40 -24.05 -12.22 2.36
CA LYS A 40 -24.84 -11.82 1.18
C LYS A 40 -23.99 -11.45 -0.02
N MET A 41 -22.68 -11.22 0.13
CA MET A 41 -21.80 -10.95 -1.00
C MET A 41 -21.64 -12.22 -1.82
N THR A 42 -22.14 -12.21 -3.05
CA THR A 42 -21.95 -13.33 -3.95
C THR A 42 -20.55 -13.31 -4.55
N THR A 43 -20.06 -14.47 -5.00
CA THR A 43 -18.80 -14.54 -5.76
C THR A 43 -18.86 -13.69 -7.03
N GLU A 44 -20.07 -13.51 -7.60
CA GLU A 44 -20.32 -12.66 -8.77
C GLU A 44 -20.20 -11.17 -8.42
N ASP A 45 -20.76 -10.70 -7.30
CA ASP A 45 -20.60 -9.31 -6.84
C ASP A 45 -19.13 -8.99 -6.56
N VAL A 46 -18.41 -9.92 -5.92
CA VAL A 46 -16.97 -9.74 -5.64
C VAL A 46 -16.17 -9.69 -6.94
N ALA A 47 -16.49 -10.52 -7.93
CA ALA A 47 -15.84 -10.49 -9.23
C ALA A 47 -16.15 -9.19 -9.99
N GLN A 48 -17.39 -8.70 -9.91
CA GLN A 48 -17.84 -7.48 -10.58
C GLN A 48 -17.16 -6.23 -10.02
N HIS A 49 -16.99 -6.13 -8.70
CA HIS A 49 -16.38 -4.97 -8.03
C HIS A 49 -14.89 -5.16 -7.70
N ARG A 50 -14.28 -6.24 -8.19
CA ARG A 50 -12.88 -6.59 -7.92
C ARG A 50 -11.92 -5.48 -8.31
N GLU A 51 -12.14 -4.85 -9.46
CA GLU A 51 -11.28 -3.80 -9.97
C GLU A 51 -11.40 -2.52 -9.15
N GLU A 52 -12.62 -2.12 -8.75
CA GLU A 52 -12.85 -0.99 -7.85
C GLU A 52 -12.14 -1.19 -6.50
N TYR A 53 -12.18 -2.42 -5.99
CA TYR A 53 -11.44 -2.78 -4.78
C TYR A 53 -9.92 -2.62 -4.97
N TYR A 54 -9.37 -3.11 -6.09
CA TYR A 54 -7.93 -3.01 -6.36
C TYR A 54 -7.46 -1.57 -6.55
N ILE A 55 -8.25 -0.71 -7.20
CA ILE A 55 -7.96 0.72 -7.38
C ILE A 55 -7.75 1.41 -6.03
N GLN A 56 -8.49 1.00 -5.00
CA GLN A 56 -8.34 1.58 -3.65
C GLN A 56 -7.24 0.88 -2.83
N TYR A 57 -7.19 -0.45 -2.89
CA TYR A 57 -6.40 -1.25 -1.95
C TYR A 57 -4.94 -1.44 -2.36
N LEU A 58 -4.66 -1.65 -3.66
CA LEU A 58 -3.30 -1.90 -4.13
C LEU A 58 -2.36 -0.72 -3.84
N PRO A 59 -2.74 0.55 -4.12
CA PRO A 59 -1.92 1.71 -3.79
C PRO A 59 -1.46 1.75 -2.33
N ILE A 60 -2.40 1.53 -1.40
CA ILE A 60 -2.15 1.55 0.04
C ILE A 60 -1.18 0.42 0.45
N LYS A 61 -1.29 -0.74 -0.21
CA LYS A 61 -0.42 -1.89 0.09
C LYS A 61 0.97 -1.71 -0.48
N ILE A 62 1.09 -1.14 -1.67
CA ILE A 62 2.36 -0.81 -2.31
C ILE A 62 3.11 0.21 -1.44
N GLU A 63 2.45 1.31 -1.06
CA GLU A 63 3.01 2.35 -0.17
C GLU A 63 3.55 1.75 1.13
N LYS A 64 2.71 1.00 1.87
CA LYS A 64 3.14 0.35 3.13
C LYS A 64 4.28 -0.65 2.95
N THR A 65 4.39 -1.26 1.77
CA THR A 65 5.46 -2.21 1.48
C THR A 65 6.76 -1.46 1.21
N ILE A 66 6.71 -0.38 0.44
CA ILE A 66 7.85 0.51 0.21
C ILE A 66 8.33 1.16 1.52
N GLU A 67 7.43 1.64 2.38
CA GLU A 67 7.80 2.20 3.69
C GLU A 67 8.54 1.18 4.56
N LYS A 68 8.06 -0.07 4.60
CA LYS A 68 8.74 -1.14 5.33
C LYS A 68 10.09 -1.48 4.73
N LYS A 69 10.20 -1.48 3.40
CA LYS A 69 11.48 -1.66 2.70
C LYS A 69 12.46 -0.54 3.07
N MET A 70 12.01 0.71 3.08
CA MET A 70 12.82 1.86 3.52
C MET A 70 13.34 1.66 4.95
N PHE A 71 12.51 1.20 5.89
CA PHE A 71 12.94 0.91 7.25
C PHE A 71 13.97 -0.23 7.33
N ALA A 72 13.87 -1.22 6.45
CA ALA A 72 14.85 -2.31 6.34
C ALA A 72 16.19 -1.80 5.77
N VAL A 73 16.15 -0.94 4.74
CA VAL A 73 17.34 -0.32 4.13
C VAL A 73 18.09 0.56 5.12
N LEU A 74 17.38 1.40 5.89
CA LEU A 74 17.99 2.29 6.89
C LEU A 74 18.64 1.56 8.07
N LYS A 75 18.50 0.23 8.19
CA LYS A 75 19.09 -0.63 9.24
C LYS A 75 19.09 0.02 10.63
N ASN A 76 17.96 0.61 11.03
CA ASN A 76 17.88 1.31 12.30
C ASN A 76 18.07 0.30 13.46
N PRO A 77 19.13 0.43 14.29
CA PRO A 77 19.44 -0.55 15.34
C PRO A 77 18.41 -0.60 16.47
N ARG A 78 17.45 0.33 16.49
CA ARG A 78 16.31 0.34 17.43
C ARG A 78 15.00 -0.16 16.80
N ASN A 79 15.02 -0.58 15.55
CA ASN A 79 13.81 -0.94 14.81
C ASN A 79 13.40 -2.39 15.10
N VAL A 80 12.61 -2.57 16.16
CA VAL A 80 12.13 -3.87 16.66
C VAL A 80 11.16 -4.61 15.71
N CYS A 81 10.92 -4.07 14.51
CA CYS A 81 9.88 -4.51 13.57
C CYS A 81 10.36 -4.71 12.11
N VAL A 82 11.67 -4.84 11.86
CA VAL A 82 12.18 -5.27 10.54
C VAL A 82 12.16 -6.80 10.51
N TYR A 83 11.15 -7.37 9.86
CA TYR A 83 10.91 -8.82 9.81
C TYR A 83 11.45 -9.49 8.54
N LYS A 84 11.96 -8.69 7.58
CA LYS A 84 12.35 -9.12 6.24
C LYS A 84 13.52 -8.29 5.71
N GLU A 85 14.33 -8.89 4.85
CA GLU A 85 15.36 -8.19 4.07
C GLU A 85 14.73 -7.35 2.93
N PRO A 86 15.39 -6.28 2.45
CA PRO A 86 14.87 -5.44 1.37
C PRO A 86 14.40 -6.20 0.12
N GLU A 87 15.12 -7.27 -0.27
CA GLU A 87 14.82 -8.09 -1.45
C GLU A 87 13.51 -8.90 -1.29
N GLU A 88 13.14 -9.25 -0.06
CA GLU A 88 11.87 -9.93 0.19
C GLU A 88 10.68 -8.97 -0.01
N TYR A 89 10.88 -7.67 0.24
CA TYR A 89 9.88 -6.65 -0.07
C TYR A 89 9.74 -6.44 -1.58
N ASP A 90 10.83 -6.58 -2.35
CA ASP A 90 10.75 -6.54 -3.83
C ASP A 90 9.88 -7.67 -4.39
N ALA A 91 9.99 -8.87 -3.81
CA ALA A 91 9.13 -10.00 -4.17
C ALA A 91 7.65 -9.74 -3.81
N ASP A 92 7.38 -9.13 -2.65
CA ASP A 92 6.03 -8.72 -2.25
C ASP A 92 5.47 -7.66 -3.22
N LEU A 93 6.28 -6.69 -3.64
CA LEU A 93 5.90 -5.65 -4.62
C LEU A 93 5.60 -6.26 -6.00
N GLU A 94 6.39 -7.22 -6.48
CA GLU A 94 6.12 -7.94 -7.74
C GLU A 94 4.76 -8.66 -7.69
N LYS A 95 4.45 -9.28 -6.55
CA LYS A 95 3.16 -9.95 -6.35
C LYS A 95 2.00 -8.95 -6.28
N LEU A 96 2.19 -7.78 -5.67
CA LEU A 96 1.16 -6.73 -5.67
C LEU A 96 0.94 -6.19 -7.08
N ALA A 97 2.02 -5.91 -7.81
CA ALA A 97 2.01 -5.45 -9.18
C ALA A 97 1.31 -6.42 -10.15
N SER A 98 1.39 -7.74 -9.90
CA SER A 98 0.71 -8.74 -10.75
C SER A 98 -0.82 -8.63 -10.75
N HIS A 99 -1.41 -7.83 -9.87
CA HIS A 99 -2.85 -7.56 -9.83
C HIS A 99 -3.23 -6.29 -10.62
N ILE A 100 -2.25 -5.53 -11.10
CA ILE A 100 -2.46 -4.36 -11.95
C ILE A 100 -2.73 -4.85 -13.38
N ASN A 101 -3.82 -4.36 -13.98
CA ASN A 101 -4.23 -4.68 -15.33
C ASN A 101 -4.81 -3.45 -16.03
N GLU A 102 -5.13 -3.55 -17.31
CA GLU A 102 -5.62 -2.44 -18.13
C GLU A 102 -6.83 -1.69 -17.55
N ASN A 103 -7.69 -2.35 -16.77
CA ASN A 103 -8.90 -1.75 -16.20
C ASN A 103 -8.63 -0.87 -14.97
N ASN A 104 -7.53 -1.13 -14.25
CA ASN A 104 -7.21 -0.44 -13.00
C ASN A 104 -5.89 0.35 -13.05
N ARG A 105 -5.08 0.13 -14.10
CA ARG A 105 -3.72 0.67 -14.21
C ARG A 105 -3.67 2.17 -14.08
N ASP A 106 -4.50 2.90 -14.80
CA ASP A 106 -4.39 4.37 -14.87
C ASP A 106 -4.75 5.02 -13.54
N SER A 107 -5.81 4.55 -12.87
CA SER A 107 -6.18 5.04 -11.53
C SER A 107 -5.14 4.68 -10.47
N ILE A 108 -4.49 3.53 -10.57
CA ILE A 108 -3.39 3.15 -9.67
C ILE A 108 -2.15 4.00 -9.98
N LEU A 109 -1.85 4.26 -11.25
CA LEU A 109 -0.69 5.02 -11.70
C LEU A 109 -0.76 6.44 -11.16
N GLU A 110 -1.91 7.10 -11.32
CA GLU A 110 -2.17 8.42 -10.77
C GLU A 110 -1.90 8.48 -9.27
N LYS A 111 -2.39 7.49 -8.51
CA LYS A 111 -2.15 7.41 -7.06
C LYS A 111 -0.67 7.19 -6.71
N MET A 112 0.06 6.39 -7.49
CA MET A 112 1.50 6.18 -7.28
C MET A 112 2.32 7.43 -7.61
N ILE A 113 1.98 8.14 -8.69
CA ILE A 113 2.61 9.41 -9.05
C ILE A 113 2.35 10.45 -7.96
N ASN A 114 1.11 10.58 -7.47
CA ASN A 114 0.78 11.52 -6.39
C ASN A 114 1.59 11.23 -5.12
N LYS A 115 1.77 9.95 -4.77
CA LYS A 115 2.62 9.57 -3.63
C LYS A 115 4.10 9.88 -3.85
N TYR A 116 4.60 9.65 -5.05
CA TYR A 116 5.95 10.07 -5.42
C TYR A 116 6.13 11.59 -5.26
N LYS A 117 5.16 12.38 -5.74
CA LYS A 117 5.15 13.85 -5.62
C LYS A 117 5.13 14.31 -4.16
N ASP A 118 4.34 13.66 -3.30
CA ASP A 118 4.33 13.92 -1.86
C ASP A 118 5.73 13.76 -1.26
N TYR A 119 6.44 12.66 -1.56
CA TYR A 119 7.78 12.43 -1.03
C TYR A 119 8.86 13.32 -1.65
N VAL A 120 8.73 13.70 -2.92
CA VAL A 120 9.54 14.74 -3.55
C VAL A 120 9.43 16.05 -2.77
N ARG A 121 8.20 16.44 -2.43
CA ARG A 121 7.92 17.63 -1.64
C ARG A 121 8.52 17.52 -0.24
N ASP A 122 8.34 16.39 0.45
CA ASP A 122 8.89 16.18 1.79
C ASP A 122 10.43 16.19 1.79
N TYR A 123 11.06 15.55 0.80
CA TYR A 123 12.51 15.56 0.63
C TYR A 123 13.04 16.99 0.49
N TYR A 124 12.43 17.80 -0.38
CA TYR A 124 12.79 19.20 -0.57
C TYR A 124 12.64 20.03 0.72
N HIS A 125 11.49 19.96 1.38
CA HIS A 125 11.21 20.76 2.58
C HIS A 125 12.04 20.34 3.79
N THR A 126 12.46 19.08 3.87
CA THR A 126 13.32 18.58 4.95
C THR A 126 14.81 18.76 4.70
N GLY A 127 15.19 19.39 3.59
CA GLY A 127 16.59 19.62 3.24
C GLY A 127 17.34 18.33 2.87
N GLY A 128 16.63 17.38 2.27
CA GLY A 128 17.22 16.16 1.74
C GLY A 128 17.32 15.00 2.74
N TYR A 129 16.32 14.83 3.62
CA TYR A 129 16.37 13.76 4.61
C TYR A 129 16.36 12.36 3.96
N GLU A 130 17.32 11.52 4.35
CA GLU A 130 17.63 10.21 3.71
C GLU A 130 16.41 9.30 3.56
N MET A 131 15.50 9.31 4.53
CA MET A 131 14.26 8.52 4.46
C MET A 131 13.40 8.88 3.23
N PHE A 132 13.24 10.17 2.93
CA PHE A 132 12.43 10.63 1.80
C PHE A 132 13.14 10.38 0.46
N ASP A 133 14.48 10.44 0.43
CA ASP A 133 15.27 10.04 -0.74
C ASP A 133 15.01 8.57 -1.11
N ILE A 134 15.05 7.67 -0.10
CA ILE A 134 14.79 6.25 -0.30
C ILE A 134 13.34 6.04 -0.79
N LEU A 135 12.35 6.66 -0.14
CA LEU A 135 10.95 6.52 -0.53
C LEU A 135 10.73 6.99 -1.98
N MET A 136 11.25 8.16 -2.35
CA MET A 136 11.16 8.70 -3.70
C MET A 136 11.74 7.74 -4.74
N LYS A 137 12.96 7.22 -4.49
CA LYS A 137 13.62 6.26 -5.38
C LYS A 137 12.84 4.96 -5.53
N GLU A 138 12.37 4.40 -4.42
CA GLU A 138 11.61 3.14 -4.43
C GLU A 138 10.27 3.28 -5.17
N PHE A 139 9.55 4.39 -5.00
CA PHE A 139 8.34 4.68 -5.77
C PHE A 139 8.62 4.86 -7.26
N SER A 140 9.68 5.59 -7.61
CA SER A 140 10.09 5.77 -9.01
C SER A 140 10.44 4.43 -9.68
N VAL A 141 11.23 3.59 -9.00
CA VAL A 141 11.56 2.23 -9.45
C VAL A 141 10.29 1.39 -9.62
N PHE A 142 9.35 1.46 -8.67
CA PHE A 142 8.10 0.70 -8.78
C PHE A 142 7.31 1.10 -10.03
N VAL A 143 7.10 2.40 -10.23
CA VAL A 143 6.35 2.96 -11.38
C VAL A 143 7.03 2.60 -12.70
N GLN A 144 8.34 2.79 -12.79
CA GLN A 144 9.10 2.46 -14.00
C GLN A 144 9.07 0.97 -14.32
N LYS A 145 9.36 0.13 -13.32
CA LYS A 145 9.51 -1.32 -13.53
C LYS A 145 8.17 -2.00 -13.76
N HIS A 146 7.16 -1.73 -12.92
CA HIS A 146 5.92 -2.51 -12.90
C HIS A 146 4.80 -1.84 -13.66
N MET A 147 4.77 -0.51 -13.72
CA MET A 147 3.74 0.22 -14.47
C MET A 147 4.21 0.62 -15.87
N LYS A 148 5.51 0.44 -16.18
CA LYS A 148 6.12 0.80 -17.47
C LYS A 148 5.89 2.28 -17.80
N TYR A 149 6.00 3.13 -16.79
CA TYR A 149 5.81 4.57 -16.91
C TYR A 149 7.05 5.31 -16.40
N GLU A 150 7.50 6.32 -17.12
CA GLU A 150 8.58 7.19 -16.69
C GLU A 150 7.97 8.48 -16.15
N ILE A 151 8.26 8.80 -14.88
CA ILE A 151 7.76 10.03 -14.26
C ILE A 151 8.57 11.20 -14.82
N THR A 152 7.87 12.17 -15.38
CA THR A 152 8.46 13.34 -16.03
C THR A 152 7.98 14.62 -15.38
N ARG A 153 8.63 15.73 -15.73
CA ARG A 153 8.18 17.08 -15.38
C ARG A 153 6.71 17.35 -15.68
N ARG A 154 6.10 16.69 -16.68
CA ARG A 154 4.69 16.91 -17.07
C ARG A 154 3.69 16.34 -16.06
N ASP A 155 4.13 15.50 -15.14
CA ASP A 155 3.31 14.94 -14.07
C ASP A 155 3.15 15.90 -12.88
N PHE A 156 3.88 17.03 -12.90
CA PHE A 156 3.90 18.05 -11.84
C PHE A 156 3.03 19.24 -12.22
N GLU A 157 2.34 19.80 -11.24
CA GLU A 157 1.62 21.07 -11.41
C GLU A 157 2.61 22.23 -11.49
N GLU A 158 2.23 23.37 -12.09
CA GLU A 158 3.14 24.52 -12.31
C GLU A 158 3.84 24.97 -11.01
N GLU A 159 3.14 24.93 -9.87
CA GLU A 159 3.67 25.30 -8.55
C GLU A 159 4.67 24.28 -7.99
N GLU A 160 4.70 23.05 -8.52
CA GLU A 160 5.56 21.96 -8.06
C GLU A 160 6.75 21.72 -8.99
N VAL A 161 6.75 22.34 -10.17
CA VAL A 161 7.79 22.19 -11.18
C VAL A 161 9.15 22.68 -10.67
N GLU A 162 9.19 23.75 -9.87
CA GLU A 162 10.43 24.23 -9.24
C GLU A 162 11.03 23.18 -8.29
N ILE A 163 10.18 22.45 -7.56
CA ILE A 163 10.60 21.37 -6.65
C ILE A 163 11.14 20.19 -7.46
N TYR A 164 10.47 19.82 -8.55
CA TYR A 164 10.95 18.75 -9.43
C TYR A 164 12.29 19.09 -10.08
N ASP A 165 12.42 20.29 -10.67
CA ASP A 165 13.66 20.73 -11.33
C ASP A 165 14.83 20.76 -10.32
N ALA A 166 14.60 21.19 -9.08
CA ALA A 166 15.60 21.20 -8.02
C ALA A 166 16.12 19.80 -7.61
N ILE A 167 15.30 18.76 -7.79
CA ILE A 167 15.68 17.37 -7.47
C ILE A 167 16.25 16.66 -8.71
N ALA A 168 15.75 16.95 -9.90
CA ALA A 168 16.24 16.36 -11.15
C ALA A 168 17.69 16.76 -11.46
N ASP A 169 18.14 17.90 -10.95
CA ASP A 169 19.51 18.41 -11.08
C ASP A 169 20.48 17.91 -9.99
N MET A 170 20.01 17.13 -8.99
CA MET A 170 20.83 16.52 -7.92
C MET A 170 21.39 15.15 -8.30
#